data_AF-X0CKH2-F1
#
_entry.id   AF-X0CKH2-F1
#
_cell.length_a   1.000
_cell.length_b   1.000
_cell.length_c   1.000
_cell.angle_alpha   90.00
_cell.angle_beta   90.00
_cell.angle_gamma   90.00
#
_symmetry.space_group_name_H-M   'P 1'
#
loop_
_entity.id
_entity.type
_entity.pdbx_description
1 polymer ?
#
loop_
_entity_poly.entity_id
_entity_poly.type
_entity_poly.pdbx_seq_one_letter_code
_entity_poly.pdbx_strand_id
1 'polypeptide(L)'
;MSAPASQGPRKKVVHQLDTPFSTVPWPSILTEDQDTILELLCDLLSPIGQYRQTQIKRSKGKRSLQKEKGAKKTAHDSEQPPVPPMPEIEASIDVGLNSITRNLQLCSRQDPESMGDEPDRQYSMVFVARGDHASTFNCHFPQMIGAASRKISPERKIRLVGISKPCSERLSSCLGVPRVSSVAICMDSPGAGALQEFVMKKVAPIEASWLDVSPDAQYLAPKINAIETTVGPKRARVE
;
A
#
# COMPACT_ATOMS: atom_id res chain seq x y z
N MET A 1 -11.37 31.21 -53.38
CA MET A 1 -11.42 29.79 -52.98
C MET A 1 -11.60 29.75 -51.46
N SER A 2 -12.82 29.52 -50.98
CA SER A 2 -13.12 29.49 -49.55
C SER A 2 -13.04 28.05 -49.04
N ALA A 3 -12.25 27.82 -47.98
CA ALA A 3 -12.16 26.53 -47.32
C ALA A 3 -13.52 26.11 -46.74
N PRO A 4 -13.92 24.82 -46.82
CA PRO A 4 -15.16 24.38 -46.21
C PRO A 4 -15.06 24.47 -44.68
N ALA A 5 -16.10 25.01 -44.06
CA ALA A 5 -16.21 25.14 -42.62
C ALA A 5 -16.08 23.76 -41.94
N SER A 6 -15.07 23.63 -41.07
CA SER A 6 -14.89 22.49 -40.19
C SER A 6 -16.12 22.33 -39.31
N GLN A 7 -16.91 21.27 -39.53
CA GLN A 7 -18.04 20.96 -38.67
C GLN A 7 -17.52 20.61 -37.27
N GLY A 8 -18.04 21.29 -36.25
CA GLY A 8 -17.66 21.07 -34.86
C GLY A 8 -17.89 19.62 -34.39
N PRO A 9 -17.21 19.21 -33.32
CA PRO A 9 -17.34 17.86 -32.74
C PRO A 9 -18.80 17.50 -32.46
N ARG A 10 -19.24 16.32 -32.91
CA ARG A 10 -20.61 15.81 -32.67
C ARG A 10 -20.63 14.92 -31.43
N LYS A 11 -21.68 15.00 -30.62
CA LYS A 11 -21.88 14.08 -29.49
C LYS A 11 -22.59 12.81 -29.95
N LYS A 12 -22.16 11.65 -29.45
CA LYS A 12 -22.79 10.34 -29.64
C LYS A 12 -22.85 9.61 -28.31
N VAL A 13 -24.01 9.06 -27.99
CA VAL A 13 -24.18 8.16 -26.84
C VAL A 13 -23.54 6.81 -27.18
N VAL A 14 -22.64 6.35 -26.31
CA VAL A 14 -22.00 5.04 -26.38
C VAL A 14 -22.39 4.28 -25.11
N HIS A 15 -22.80 3.02 -25.27
CA HIS A 15 -23.09 2.14 -24.15
C HIS A 15 -21.83 1.39 -23.74
N GLN A 16 -21.47 1.47 -22.47
CA GLN A 16 -20.32 0.79 -21.87
C GLN A 16 -20.82 -0.19 -20.81
N LEU A 17 -20.27 -1.40 -20.82
CA LEU A 17 -20.48 -2.39 -19.77
C LEU A 17 -19.56 -2.08 -18.57
N ASP A 18 -20.14 -2.13 -17.38
CA ASP A 18 -19.47 -1.94 -16.10
C ASP A 18 -19.61 -3.22 -15.26
N THR A 19 -18.61 -3.53 -14.43
CA THR A 19 -18.56 -4.78 -13.66
C THR A 19 -19.10 -4.55 -12.24
N PRO A 20 -20.22 -5.18 -11.84
CA PRO A 20 -20.78 -5.01 -10.49
C PRO A 20 -20.00 -5.76 -9.39
N PHE A 21 -19.16 -6.73 -9.78
CA PHE A 21 -18.46 -7.63 -8.84
C PHE A 21 -17.08 -7.14 -8.39
N SER A 22 -16.47 -6.20 -9.10
CA SER A 22 -15.00 -6.01 -9.04
C SER A 22 -14.53 -4.83 -8.19
N THR A 23 -15.40 -3.94 -7.72
CA THR A 23 -14.97 -2.76 -6.96
C THR A 23 -15.08 -3.00 -5.47
N VAL A 24 -14.04 -3.58 -4.87
CA VAL A 24 -13.86 -3.56 -3.41
C VAL A 24 -13.45 -2.13 -3.03
N PRO A 25 -14.29 -1.38 -2.29
CA PRO A 25 -13.99 0.00 -1.97
C PRO A 25 -12.86 0.08 -0.93
N TRP A 26 -12.13 1.20 -0.94
CA TRP A 26 -11.26 1.53 0.18
C TRP A 26 -12.11 1.95 1.37
N PRO A 27 -11.76 1.56 2.60
CA PRO A 27 -12.47 2.03 3.77
C PRO A 27 -12.35 3.56 3.89
N SER A 28 -13.47 4.20 4.20
CA SER A 28 -13.52 5.64 4.48
C SER A 28 -13.09 5.89 5.92
N ILE A 29 -12.13 6.80 6.11
CA ILE A 29 -11.58 7.17 7.42
C ILE A 29 -11.71 8.69 7.54
N LEU A 30 -12.07 9.17 8.73
CA LEU A 30 -12.11 10.61 9.03
C LEU A 30 -10.69 11.18 9.06
N THR A 31 -10.53 12.45 8.66
CA THR A 31 -9.21 13.09 8.61
C THR A 31 -8.54 13.16 9.99
N GLU A 32 -9.31 13.46 11.04
CA GLU A 32 -8.81 13.50 12.43
C GLU A 32 -8.29 12.12 12.89
N ASP A 33 -9.01 11.05 12.55
CA ASP A 33 -8.60 9.69 12.85
C ASP A 33 -7.34 9.30 12.05
N GLN A 34 -7.23 9.76 10.80
CA GLN A 34 -6.06 9.52 9.96
C GLN A 34 -4.79 10.18 10.54
N ASP A 35 -4.90 11.39 11.07
CA ASP A 35 -3.77 12.09 11.70
C ASP A 35 -3.32 11.40 12.98
N THR A 36 -4.28 10.95 13.81
CA THR A 36 -3.99 10.19 15.03
C THR A 36 -3.31 8.85 14.71
N ILE A 37 -3.82 8.12 13.71
CA ILE A 37 -3.20 6.88 13.23
C ILE A 37 -1.77 7.13 12.75
N LEU A 38 -1.53 8.22 12.04
CA LEU A 38 -0.21 8.56 11.54
C LEU A 38 0.77 8.87 12.68
N GLU A 39 0.34 9.61 13.69
CA GLU A 39 1.15 9.93 14.87
C GLU A 39 1.59 8.66 15.60
N LEU A 40 0.63 7.79 15.94
CA LEU A 40 0.90 6.49 16.57
C LEU A 40 1.82 5.60 15.71
N LEU A 41 1.63 5.62 14.39
CA LEU A 41 2.49 4.88 13.46
C LEU A 41 3.92 5.46 13.43
N CYS A 42 4.08 6.79 13.45
CA CYS A 42 5.40 7.41 13.48
C CYS A 42 6.13 7.10 14.80
N ASP A 43 5.42 7.12 15.93
CA ASP A 43 6.00 6.79 17.23
C ASP A 43 6.49 5.34 17.27
N LEU A 44 5.70 4.41 16.71
CA LEU A 44 6.07 3.00 16.57
C LEU A 44 7.33 2.79 15.71
N LEU A 45 7.47 3.57 14.64
CA LEU A 45 8.55 3.42 13.65
C LEU A 45 9.82 4.23 13.99
N SER A 46 9.72 5.21 14.89
CA SER A 46 10.82 6.09 15.29
C SER A 46 12.09 5.35 15.75
N PRO A 47 12.01 4.28 16.57
CA PRO A 47 13.19 3.52 16.98
C PRO A 47 13.93 2.87 15.80
N ILE A 48 13.20 2.36 14.80
CA ILE A 48 13.78 1.78 13.57
C ILE A 48 14.55 2.87 12.82
N GLY A 49 13.94 4.04 12.68
CA GLY A 49 14.55 5.20 12.04
C GLY A 49 15.87 5.62 12.68
N GLN A 50 15.86 5.81 14.00
CA GLN A 50 17.04 6.21 14.76
C GLN A 50 18.16 5.19 14.63
N TYR A 51 17.83 3.89 14.70
CA TYR A 51 18.79 2.81 14.47
C TYR A 51 19.41 2.90 13.06
N ARG A 52 18.58 3.06 12.02
CA ARG A 52 19.06 3.17 10.63
C ARG A 52 19.93 4.39 10.41
N GLN A 53 19.60 5.54 11.01
CA GLN A 53 20.37 6.77 10.87
C GLN A 53 21.73 6.72 11.57
N THR A 54 21.80 6.08 12.73
CA THR A 54 23.02 6.01 13.54
C THR A 54 23.97 4.90 13.09
N GLN A 55 23.42 3.75 12.67
CA GLN A 55 24.21 2.54 12.39
C GLN A 55 24.43 2.26 10.91
N ILE A 56 23.49 2.64 10.02
CA ILE A 56 23.66 2.38 8.59
C ILE A 56 24.47 3.50 7.96
N LYS A 57 25.75 3.21 7.68
CA LYS A 57 26.63 4.10 6.91
C LYS A 57 26.03 4.30 5.52
N ARG A 58 25.45 5.48 5.27
CA ARG A 58 24.98 5.87 3.94
C ARG A 58 26.14 5.73 2.95
N SER A 59 25.87 5.07 1.82
CA SER A 59 26.79 5.00 0.69
C SER A 59 27.14 6.42 0.24
N LYS A 60 28.31 6.91 0.66
CA LYS A 60 28.89 8.08 0.04
C LYS A 60 29.37 7.60 -1.33
N GLY A 61 28.67 7.96 -2.41
CA GLY A 61 28.87 7.37 -3.74
C GLY A 61 30.33 7.37 -4.24
N LYS A 62 30.57 6.69 -5.38
CA LYS A 62 31.92 6.38 -5.92
C LYS A 62 32.94 7.54 -5.89
N ARG A 63 32.51 8.80 -6.09
CA ARG A 63 33.39 9.98 -6.06
C ARG A 63 33.96 10.32 -4.68
N SER A 64 33.22 10.05 -3.62
CA SER A 64 33.68 10.30 -2.24
C SER A 64 34.66 9.24 -1.76
N LEU A 65 34.51 7.99 -2.23
CA LEU A 65 35.46 6.89 -1.98
C LEU A 65 36.85 7.20 -2.54
N GLN A 66 36.95 7.88 -3.68
CA GLN A 66 38.25 8.35 -4.21
C GLN A 66 38.86 9.46 -3.34
N LYS A 67 38.04 10.36 -2.79
CA LYS A 67 38.50 11.44 -1.90
C LYS A 67 38.93 10.93 -0.53
N GLU A 68 38.22 9.95 0.03
CA GLU A 68 38.59 9.27 1.28
C GLU A 68 39.82 8.37 1.13
N LYS A 69 40.05 7.74 -0.03
CA LYS A 69 41.32 7.03 -0.34
C LYS A 69 42.54 7.94 -0.30
N GLY A 70 42.40 9.23 -0.59
CA GLY A 70 43.47 10.23 -0.45
C GLY A 70 43.72 10.68 1.00
N ALA A 71 42.75 10.52 1.90
CA ALA A 71 42.83 11.00 3.29
C ALA A 71 43.19 9.89 4.31
N LYS A 72 43.16 8.61 3.91
CA LYS A 72 43.40 7.44 4.79
C LYS A 72 44.89 7.12 5.09
N LYS A 73 45.81 8.09 4.99
CA LYS A 73 47.21 7.89 5.44
C LYS A 73 47.50 8.33 6.87
N THR A 74 46.56 8.97 7.58
CA THR A 74 46.79 9.48 8.94
C THR A 74 45.52 9.47 9.80
N ALA A 75 44.92 8.29 10.05
CA ALA A 75 43.92 8.17 11.10
C ALA A 75 44.00 6.78 11.73
N HIS A 76 44.44 6.80 12.99
CA HIS A 76 44.58 5.69 13.91
C HIS A 76 43.23 4.98 14.15
N ASP A 77 43.31 3.67 14.37
CA ASP A 77 42.22 2.79 14.80
C ASP A 77 41.52 3.38 16.04
N SER A 78 40.22 3.66 15.93
CA SER A 78 39.36 4.02 17.06
C SER A 78 38.32 2.91 17.18
N GLU A 79 38.39 2.16 18.29
CA GLU A 79 37.43 1.13 18.69
C GLU A 79 36.00 1.65 18.50
N GLN A 80 35.27 1.09 17.54
CA GLN A 80 33.84 1.37 17.42
C GLN A 80 33.12 0.71 18.61
N PRO A 81 32.25 1.45 19.34
CA PRO A 81 31.42 0.86 20.38
C PRO A 81 30.55 -0.28 19.81
N PRO A 82 30.19 -1.30 20.64
CA PRO A 82 29.42 -2.44 20.18
C PRO A 82 28.10 -1.97 19.58
N VAL A 83 27.82 -2.43 18.36
CA VAL A 83 26.61 -2.09 17.62
C VAL A 83 25.41 -2.56 18.44
N PRO A 84 24.49 -1.67 18.85
CA PRO A 84 23.30 -2.08 19.59
C PRO A 84 22.49 -3.08 18.74
N PRO A 85 21.81 -4.05 19.38
CA PRO A 85 20.97 -4.98 18.66
C PRO A 85 19.85 -4.24 17.92
N MET A 86 19.47 -4.77 16.77
CA MET A 86 18.37 -4.25 15.98
C MET A 86 17.06 -4.28 16.78
N PRO A 87 16.22 -3.24 16.72
CA PRO A 87 14.93 -3.25 17.41
C PRO A 87 14.09 -4.46 16.99
N GLU A 88 13.59 -5.21 17.97
CA GLU A 88 12.75 -6.40 17.77
C GLU A 88 11.55 -6.12 16.85
N ILE A 89 11.03 -4.89 16.93
CA ILE A 89 9.89 -4.44 16.14
C ILE A 89 10.13 -4.47 14.63
N GLU A 90 11.39 -4.36 14.17
CA GLU A 90 11.69 -4.41 12.74
C GLU A 90 11.36 -5.77 12.11
N ALA A 91 11.50 -6.86 12.87
CA ALA A 91 11.16 -8.19 12.39
C ALA A 91 9.65 -8.37 12.12
N SER A 92 8.82 -7.54 12.75
CA SER A 92 7.35 -7.57 12.65
C SER A 92 6.78 -6.56 11.65
N ILE A 93 7.63 -5.81 10.95
CA ILE A 93 7.22 -4.72 10.06
C ILE A 93 7.81 -4.91 8.66
N ASP A 94 6.95 -4.87 7.66
CA ASP A 94 7.33 -4.91 6.26
C ASP A 94 7.17 -3.54 5.61
N VAL A 95 8.22 -3.05 4.94
CA VAL A 95 8.20 -1.78 4.24
C VAL A 95 8.29 -2.01 2.74
N GLY A 96 7.35 -1.43 2.00
CA GLY A 96 7.31 -1.46 0.56
C GLY A 96 6.40 -2.53 -0.03
N LEU A 97 5.81 -2.19 -1.17
CA LEU A 97 4.69 -2.93 -1.72
C LEU A 97 5.06 -4.37 -2.12
N ASN A 98 6.27 -4.58 -2.65
CA ASN A 98 6.71 -5.90 -3.09
C ASN A 98 6.84 -6.91 -1.94
N SER A 99 7.28 -6.46 -0.76
CA SER A 99 7.33 -7.33 0.42
C SER A 99 5.91 -7.70 0.84
N ILE A 100 5.05 -6.69 0.94
CA ILE A 100 3.66 -6.82 1.38
C ILE A 100 2.87 -7.74 0.44
N THR A 101 2.92 -7.52 -0.87
CA THR A 101 2.18 -8.33 -1.84
C THR A 101 2.69 -9.77 -1.89
N ARG A 102 4.00 -9.99 -1.74
CA ARG A 102 4.57 -11.34 -1.64
C ARG A 102 4.06 -12.07 -0.42
N ASN A 103 3.98 -11.40 0.74
CA ASN A 103 3.47 -12.01 1.96
C ASN A 103 1.95 -12.25 1.88
N LEU A 104 1.16 -11.30 1.38
CA LEU A 104 -0.29 -11.49 1.15
C LEU A 104 -0.56 -12.70 0.23
N GLN A 105 0.29 -12.91 -0.78
CA GLN A 105 0.22 -14.09 -1.65
C GLN A 105 0.51 -15.40 -0.89
N LEU A 106 1.45 -15.40 0.06
CA LEU A 106 1.74 -16.57 0.90
C LEU A 106 0.56 -16.88 1.83
N CYS A 107 0.04 -15.87 2.53
CA CYS A 107 -1.14 -16.02 3.40
C CYS A 107 -2.36 -16.54 2.63
N SER A 108 -2.57 -16.10 1.38
CA SER A 108 -3.68 -16.58 0.55
C SER A 108 -3.54 -18.05 0.13
N ARG A 109 -2.32 -18.60 0.09
CA ARG A 109 -2.04 -19.99 -0.33
C ARG A 109 -2.12 -20.98 0.81
N GLN A 110 -1.82 -20.56 2.03
CA GLN A 110 -1.80 -21.44 3.19
C GLN A 110 -3.22 -21.88 3.57
N ASP A 111 -3.36 -23.17 3.85
CA ASP A 111 -4.55 -23.71 4.51
C ASP A 111 -4.34 -23.65 6.03
N PRO A 112 -5.35 -23.23 6.80
CA PRO A 112 -5.24 -23.06 8.25
C PRO A 112 -4.93 -24.36 9.01
N GLU A 113 -5.01 -25.52 8.35
CA GLU A 113 -4.73 -26.83 8.94
C GLU A 113 -3.27 -27.29 8.74
N SER A 114 -2.48 -26.62 7.90
CA SER A 114 -1.09 -26.98 7.61
C SER A 114 -0.09 -26.21 8.47
N MET A 115 -0.45 -25.97 9.74
CA MET A 115 0.32 -25.21 10.74
C MET A 115 1.55 -26.00 11.20
N GLY A 116 2.62 -25.95 10.40
CA GLY A 116 3.96 -26.36 10.79
C GLY A 116 4.87 -25.15 10.97
N ASP A 117 5.24 -24.89 12.23
CA ASP A 117 6.43 -24.22 12.83
C ASP A 117 7.07 -22.95 12.21
N GLU A 118 6.62 -22.43 11.08
CA GLU A 118 7.06 -21.11 10.60
C GLU A 118 6.21 -20.01 11.25
N PRO A 119 6.83 -18.92 11.76
CA PRO A 119 6.09 -17.84 12.39
C PRO A 119 5.14 -17.25 11.36
N ASP A 120 3.86 -17.47 11.63
CA ASP A 120 2.73 -17.05 10.82
C ASP A 120 2.73 -15.52 10.73
N ARG A 121 3.43 -14.97 9.72
CA ARG A 121 3.54 -13.52 9.49
C ARG A 121 2.25 -12.99 8.90
N GLN A 122 1.17 -13.17 9.65
CA GLN A 122 -0.13 -12.65 9.30
C GLN A 122 -0.12 -11.13 9.57
N TYR A 123 -0.58 -10.33 8.60
CA TYR A 123 -0.72 -8.90 8.83
C TYR A 123 -1.98 -8.58 9.63
N SER A 124 -1.86 -7.60 10.53
CA SER A 124 -2.99 -6.98 11.23
C SER A 124 -3.49 -5.75 10.48
N MET A 125 -2.56 -4.95 9.96
CA MET A 125 -2.85 -3.69 9.31
C MET A 125 -1.83 -3.37 8.21
N VAL A 126 -2.29 -2.72 7.16
CA VAL A 126 -1.51 -2.30 6.00
C VAL A 126 -1.82 -0.85 5.68
N PHE A 127 -0.79 -0.01 5.62
CA PHE A 127 -0.86 1.41 5.31
C PHE A 127 -0.33 1.64 3.89
N VAL A 128 -1.07 2.40 3.07
CA VAL A 128 -0.69 2.69 1.68
C VAL A 128 -0.96 4.13 1.28
N ALA A 129 0.04 4.79 0.70
CA ALA A 129 -0.07 6.13 0.14
C ALA A 129 -0.79 6.11 -1.21
N ARG A 130 -2.07 6.47 -1.21
CA ARG A 130 -2.96 6.31 -2.39
C ARG A 130 -2.60 7.23 -3.57
N GLY A 131 -1.99 8.38 -3.29
CA GLY A 131 -1.75 9.44 -4.27
C GLY A 131 -0.62 9.18 -5.27
N ASP A 132 0.26 8.21 -5.01
CA ASP A 132 1.45 7.94 -5.84
C ASP A 132 1.31 6.70 -6.72
N HIS A 133 0.14 6.06 -6.73
CA HIS A 133 -0.10 4.79 -7.40
C HIS A 133 -1.15 4.87 -8.52
N ALA A 134 -1.01 4.01 -9.52
CA ALA A 134 -1.96 3.92 -10.63
C ALA A 134 -3.36 3.52 -10.14
N SER A 135 -4.41 3.94 -10.86
CA SER A 135 -5.80 3.58 -10.55
C SER A 135 -5.99 2.05 -10.50
N THR A 136 -5.35 1.29 -11.40
CA THR A 136 -5.38 -0.17 -11.41
C THR A 136 -4.91 -0.78 -10.09
N PHE A 137 -3.85 -0.22 -9.51
CA PHE A 137 -3.36 -0.67 -8.20
C PHE A 137 -4.40 -0.39 -7.12
N ASN A 138 -4.94 0.84 -7.09
CA ASN A 138 -5.95 1.23 -6.12
C ASN A 138 -7.22 0.35 -6.23
N CYS A 139 -7.60 -0.12 -7.42
CA CYS A 139 -8.75 -1.02 -7.55
C CYS A 139 -8.44 -2.46 -7.09
N HIS A 140 -7.24 -2.96 -7.36
CA HIS A 140 -6.91 -4.38 -7.14
C HIS A 140 -6.38 -4.66 -5.72
N PHE A 141 -5.68 -3.72 -5.11
CA PHE A 141 -5.02 -3.96 -3.82
C PHE A 141 -5.99 -4.31 -2.68
N PRO A 142 -7.15 -3.65 -2.54
CA PRO A 142 -8.17 -4.08 -1.57
C PRO A 142 -8.63 -5.52 -1.80
N GLN A 143 -8.79 -5.95 -3.06
CA GLN A 143 -9.17 -7.33 -3.37
C GLN A 143 -8.12 -8.34 -2.90
N MET A 144 -6.83 -8.03 -3.08
CA MET A 144 -5.73 -8.88 -2.63
C MET A 144 -5.75 -9.05 -1.11
N ILE A 145 -6.02 -7.97 -0.37
CA ILE A 145 -6.16 -8.01 1.08
C ILE A 145 -7.40 -8.81 1.50
N GLY A 146 -8.54 -8.61 0.82
CA GLY A 146 -9.76 -9.38 1.05
C GLY A 146 -9.54 -10.88 0.82
N ALA A 147 -8.82 -11.26 -0.23
CA ALA A 147 -8.47 -12.65 -0.51
C ALA A 147 -7.54 -13.25 0.54
N ALA A 148 -6.50 -12.52 0.97
CA ALA A 148 -5.57 -12.97 2.00
C ALA A 148 -6.23 -13.08 3.38
N SER A 149 -7.23 -12.23 3.68
CA SER A 149 -7.95 -12.24 4.96
C SER A 149 -9.19 -13.15 4.98
N ARG A 150 -9.50 -13.84 3.87
CA ARG A 150 -10.73 -14.65 3.73
C ARG A 150 -10.86 -15.75 4.78
N LYS A 151 -9.76 -16.44 5.10
CA LYS A 151 -9.77 -17.58 6.05
C LYS A 151 -9.63 -17.12 7.51
N ILE A 152 -9.53 -15.82 7.75
CA ILE A 152 -9.25 -15.24 9.06
C ILE A 152 -10.56 -14.81 9.73
N SER A 153 -10.66 -15.02 11.05
CA SER A 153 -11.77 -14.51 11.85
C SER A 153 -11.99 -13.01 11.63
N PRO A 154 -13.24 -12.51 11.64
CA PRO A 154 -13.56 -11.10 11.33
C PRO A 154 -12.81 -10.08 12.20
N GLU A 155 -12.60 -10.41 13.48
CA GLU A 155 -11.86 -9.58 14.44
C GLU A 155 -10.39 -9.41 14.07
N ARG A 156 -9.79 -10.43 13.45
CA ARG A 156 -8.38 -10.46 13.02
C ARG A 156 -8.18 -10.16 11.53
N LYS A 157 -9.24 -9.81 10.79
CA LYS A 157 -9.12 -9.44 9.38
C LYS A 157 -8.19 -8.23 9.22
N ILE A 158 -7.39 -8.27 8.16
CA ILE A 158 -6.43 -7.21 7.83
C ILE A 158 -7.17 -5.88 7.63
N ARG A 159 -6.69 -4.82 8.28
CA ARG A 159 -7.19 -3.44 8.09
C ARG A 159 -6.33 -2.71 7.07
N LEU A 160 -6.95 -2.18 6.01
CA LEU A 160 -6.26 -1.34 5.05
C LEU A 160 -6.50 0.13 5.37
N VAL A 161 -5.43 0.89 5.48
CA VAL A 161 -5.48 2.32 5.74
C VAL A 161 -4.87 3.05 4.55
N GLY A 162 -5.70 3.84 3.87
CA GLY A 162 -5.24 4.75 2.84
C GLY A 162 -4.71 6.04 3.47
N ILE A 163 -3.43 6.34 3.28
CA ILE A 163 -2.83 7.60 3.72
C ILE A 163 -2.60 8.55 2.54
N SER A 164 -2.54 9.85 2.84
CA SER A 164 -2.27 10.89 1.85
C SER A 164 -0.76 11.00 1.56
N LYS A 165 -0.41 11.65 0.45
CA LYS A 165 0.99 11.81 0.04
C LYS A 165 1.89 12.52 1.08
N PRO A 166 1.45 13.62 1.73
CA PRO A 166 2.22 14.25 2.80
C PRO A 166 2.52 13.31 3.98
N CYS A 167 1.60 12.37 4.29
CA CYS A 167 1.83 11.37 5.34
C CYS A 167 3.00 10.43 4.99
N SER A 168 3.15 10.07 3.71
CA SER A 168 4.25 9.22 3.23
C SER A 168 5.62 9.90 3.38
N GLU A 169 5.71 11.23 3.21
CA GLU A 169 6.95 11.98 3.43
C GLU A 169 7.36 12.01 4.91
N ARG A 170 6.37 12.12 5.81
CA ARG A 170 6.59 11.97 7.26
C ARG A 170 7.10 10.57 7.60
N LEU A 171 6.48 9.52 7.06
CA LEU A 171 6.93 8.13 7.27
C LEU A 171 8.34 7.88 6.72
N SER A 172 8.66 8.43 5.56
CA SER A 172 9.99 8.39 4.95
C SER A 172 11.06 8.96 5.89
N SER A 173 10.78 10.14 6.46
CA SER A 173 11.66 10.80 7.42
C SER A 173 11.81 10.01 8.72
N CYS A 174 10.69 9.49 9.25
CA CYS A 174 10.65 8.70 10.47
C CYS A 174 11.45 7.39 10.32
N LEU A 175 11.20 6.60 9.28
CA LEU A 175 11.91 5.32 9.02
C LEU A 175 13.36 5.49 8.54
N GLY A 176 13.77 6.70 8.16
CA GLY A 176 15.08 6.96 7.56
C GLY A 176 15.25 6.34 6.16
N VAL A 177 14.16 6.03 5.46
CA VAL A 177 14.14 5.42 4.13
C VAL A 177 13.67 6.45 3.11
N PRO A 178 14.37 6.70 1.99
CA PRO A 178 14.09 7.84 1.10
C PRO A 178 12.65 7.95 0.57
N ARG A 179 11.97 6.82 0.34
CA ARG A 179 10.61 6.77 -0.21
C ARG A 179 9.85 5.60 0.41
N VAL A 180 8.86 5.90 1.24
CA VAL A 180 8.00 4.90 1.87
C VAL A 180 6.57 5.14 1.42
N SER A 181 6.07 4.29 0.51
CA SER A 181 4.67 4.38 0.04
C SER A 181 3.75 3.41 0.75
N SER A 182 4.31 2.39 1.43
CA SER A 182 3.53 1.33 2.05
C SER A 182 4.27 0.69 3.21
N VAL A 183 3.53 0.36 4.25
CA VAL A 183 4.02 -0.29 5.48
C VAL A 183 2.97 -1.31 5.91
N ALA A 184 3.37 -2.52 6.26
CA ALA A 184 2.51 -3.52 6.88
C ALA A 184 3.06 -3.90 8.24
N ILE A 185 2.15 -4.17 9.17
CA ILE A 185 2.47 -4.58 10.54
C ILE A 185 1.88 -5.96 10.75
N CYS A 186 2.70 -6.88 11.26
CA CYS A 186 2.25 -8.22 11.63
C CYS A 186 1.27 -8.18 12.81
N MET A 187 0.49 -9.24 12.95
CA MET A 187 -0.29 -9.52 14.15
C MET A 187 0.64 -9.58 15.36
N ASP A 188 0.14 -9.08 16.50
CA ASP A 188 0.81 -9.15 17.80
C ASP A 188 2.22 -8.54 17.82
N SER A 189 2.46 -7.53 16.96
CA SER A 189 3.71 -6.79 16.91
C SER A 189 3.99 -6.05 18.24
N PRO A 190 5.22 -6.14 18.79
CA PRO A 190 5.55 -5.55 20.07
C PRO A 190 5.40 -4.03 20.02
N GLY A 191 4.64 -3.46 20.95
CA GLY A 191 4.37 -2.01 21.01
C GLY A 191 3.28 -1.50 20.06
N ALA A 192 2.77 -2.33 19.15
CA ALA A 192 1.72 -1.94 18.20
C ALA A 192 0.29 -1.98 18.78
N GLY A 193 0.11 -2.43 20.03
CA GLY A 193 -1.22 -2.68 20.62
C GLY A 193 -2.17 -1.47 20.61
N ALA A 194 -1.68 -0.28 20.99
CA ALA A 194 -2.49 0.94 20.99
C ALA A 194 -2.92 1.36 19.58
N LEU A 195 -2.00 1.28 18.61
CA LEU A 195 -2.29 1.53 17.20
C LEU A 195 -3.29 0.50 16.65
N GLN A 196 -3.11 -0.77 16.99
CA GLN A 196 -3.97 -1.86 16.55
C GLN A 196 -5.40 -1.69 17.05
N GLU A 197 -5.58 -1.42 18.35
CA GLU A 197 -6.90 -1.19 18.94
C GLU A 197 -7.60 0.01 18.29
N PHE A 198 -6.86 1.10 18.09
CA PHE A 198 -7.41 2.31 17.46
C PHE A 198 -7.85 2.05 16.01
N VAL A 199 -6.99 1.41 15.21
CA VAL A 199 -7.27 1.09 13.81
C VAL A 199 -8.42 0.09 13.70
N MET A 200 -8.46 -0.95 14.55
CA MET A 200 -9.54 -1.94 14.53
C MET A 200 -10.90 -1.33 14.86
N LYS A 201 -10.95 -0.33 15.73
CA LYS A 201 -12.16 0.40 16.11
C LYS A 201 -12.62 1.40 15.02
N LYS A 202 -11.69 2.08 14.36
CA LYS A 202 -12.01 3.17 13.42
C LYS A 202 -12.08 2.75 11.96
N VAL A 203 -11.41 1.67 11.58
CA VAL A 203 -11.28 1.22 10.19
C VAL A 203 -12.02 -0.09 10.00
N ALA A 204 -12.98 -0.10 9.07
CA ALA A 204 -13.72 -1.29 8.71
C ALA A 204 -12.79 -2.36 8.09
N PRO A 205 -13.02 -3.66 8.36
CA PRO A 205 -12.33 -4.72 7.64
C PRO A 205 -12.63 -4.65 6.15
N ILE A 206 -11.66 -5.05 5.33
CA ILE A 206 -11.94 -5.27 3.92
C ILE A 206 -12.60 -6.62 3.75
N GLU A 207 -13.71 -6.61 3.02
CA GLU A 207 -14.40 -7.83 2.61
C GLU A 207 -14.48 -7.88 1.09
N ALA A 208 -14.07 -9.02 0.53
CA ALA A 208 -14.21 -9.30 -0.88
C ALA A 208 -15.45 -10.18 -1.08
N SER A 209 -16.65 -9.58 -0.92
CA SER A 209 -17.92 -10.31 -0.93
C SER A 209 -18.17 -11.15 -2.19
N TRP A 210 -17.52 -10.82 -3.31
CA TRP A 210 -17.59 -11.60 -4.55
C TRP A 210 -16.81 -12.92 -4.49
N LEU A 211 -15.88 -13.08 -3.54
CA LEU A 211 -15.14 -14.32 -3.28
C LEU A 211 -15.87 -15.27 -2.32
N ASP A 212 -16.83 -14.75 -1.56
CA ASP A 212 -17.60 -15.53 -0.61
C ASP A 212 -18.73 -16.23 -1.36
N VAL A 213 -18.50 -17.51 -1.68
CA VAL A 213 -19.52 -18.37 -2.29
C VAL A 213 -20.51 -18.77 -1.18
N SER A 214 -21.34 -17.81 -0.76
CA SER A 214 -22.49 -18.11 0.09
C SER A 214 -23.54 -18.86 -0.72
N PRO A 215 -24.31 -19.78 -0.12
CA PRO A 215 -25.52 -20.31 -0.76
C PRO A 215 -26.52 -19.22 -1.16
N ASP A 216 -26.44 -18.03 -0.55
CA ASP A 216 -27.24 -16.84 -0.88
C ASP A 216 -26.63 -15.96 -1.98
N ALA A 217 -25.59 -16.42 -2.69
CA ALA A 217 -24.97 -15.66 -3.76
C ALA A 217 -26.00 -15.34 -4.87
N GLN A 218 -26.45 -14.08 -4.90
CA GLN A 218 -27.39 -13.59 -5.89
C GLN A 218 -26.67 -13.17 -7.16
N TYR A 219 -27.19 -13.60 -8.31
CA TYR A 219 -26.75 -13.08 -9.60
C TYR A 219 -27.00 -11.56 -9.67
N LEU A 220 -25.94 -10.79 -9.93
CA LEU A 220 -26.04 -9.36 -10.21
C LEU A 220 -26.12 -9.13 -11.72
N ALA A 221 -27.18 -8.45 -12.15
CA ALA A 221 -27.38 -8.10 -13.55
C ALA A 221 -26.26 -7.17 -14.09
N PRO A 222 -25.94 -7.23 -15.39
CA PRO A 222 -24.91 -6.39 -15.99
C PRO A 222 -25.29 -4.92 -15.89
N LYS A 223 -24.34 -4.08 -15.49
CA LYS A 223 -24.53 -2.64 -15.42
C LYS A 223 -24.14 -1.99 -16.74
N ILE A 224 -25.12 -1.45 -17.47
CA ILE A 224 -24.91 -0.80 -18.77
C ILE A 224 -24.99 0.71 -18.56
N ASN A 225 -23.85 1.40 -18.70
CA ASN A 225 -23.78 2.86 -18.61
C ASN A 225 -23.92 3.48 -20.01
N ALA A 226 -24.71 4.54 -20.15
CA ALA A 226 -24.81 5.33 -21.38
C ALA A 226 -23.98 6.61 -21.22
N ILE A 227 -22.90 6.76 -21.99
CA ILE A 227 -21.95 7.86 -21.89
C ILE A 227 -21.98 8.69 -23.17
N GLU A 228 -22.14 10.00 -23.05
CA GLU A 228 -21.97 10.92 -24.17
C GLU A 228 -20.49 11.06 -24.50
N THR A 229 -20.12 10.72 -25.73
CA THR A 229 -18.75 10.85 -26.24
C THR A 229 -18.72 11.72 -27.48
N THR A 230 -17.63 12.46 -27.64
CA THR A 230 -17.42 13.31 -28.80
C THR A 230 -16.83 12.49 -29.94
N VAL A 231 -17.48 12.49 -31.10
CA VAL A 231 -17.03 11.83 -32.31
C VAL A 231 -16.54 12.87 -33.31
N GLY A 232 -15.39 12.60 -33.93
CA GLY A 232 -14.80 13.44 -34.96
C GLY A 232 -15.69 13.58 -36.21
N PRO A 233 -15.35 14.51 -37.12
CA PRO A 233 -16.16 14.78 -38.30
C PRO A 233 -16.27 13.53 -39.19
N LYS A 234 -17.48 13.27 -39.72
CA LYS A 234 -17.75 12.16 -40.63
C LYS A 234 -16.95 12.40 -41.93
N ARG A 235 -16.06 11.47 -42.29
CA ARG A 235 -15.40 11.49 -43.60
C ARG A 235 -16.48 11.41 -44.69
N ALA A 236 -16.52 12.40 -45.58
CA ALA A 236 -17.39 12.37 -46.74
C ALA A 236 -17.00 11.18 -47.61
N ARG A 237 -17.98 10.37 -48.01
CA ARG A 237 -17.77 9.25 -48.93
C ARG A 237 -17.49 9.88 -50.30
N VAL A 238 -16.29 9.68 -50.82
CA VAL A 238 -15.96 10.04 -52.21
C VAL A 238 -16.58 8.93 -53.07
N GLU A 239 -17.52 9.30 -53.93
CA GLU A 239 -18.04 8.44 -55.01
C GLU A 239 -17.08 8.43 -56.19
#